data_AF-A0A6P0U289-F1
#
_entry.id   AF-A0A6P0U289-F1
#
_cell.length_a   1.000
_cell.length_b   1.000
_cell.length_c   1.000
_cell.angle_alpha   90.00
_cell.angle_beta   90.00
_cell.angle_gamma   90.00
#
_symmetry.space_group_name_H-M   'P 1'
#
loop_
_entity.id
_entity.type
_entity.pdbx_description
1 polymer ?
#
loop_
_entity_poly.entity_id
_entity_poly.type
_entity_poly.pdbx_seq_one_letter_code
_entity_poly.pdbx_strand_id
1 'polypeptide(L)'
;SSDTPAPPLPICETLNNYVPVAEFVELRDNYSPDFNGGKLTVKLTANGTPNDCLGILNQGKNLGKIIKGSNFTYEGNVIGSFQGGNGTEDLVVSFNQKATREGVQAVARRVAYSLDDSENPSYGDRTIEFQVTDGDG
;
A
#
# COMPACT_ATOMS: atom_id res chain seq x y z
N SER A 1 -23.80 -31.30 12.70
CA SER A 1 -22.68 -30.35 12.76
C SER A 1 -22.06 -30.23 11.39
N SER A 2 -22.35 -29.15 10.67
CA SER A 2 -21.62 -28.79 9.46
C SER A 2 -20.44 -27.92 9.88
N ASP A 3 -19.32 -28.57 10.16
CA ASP A 3 -18.04 -27.89 10.34
C ASP A 3 -17.45 -27.67 8.94
N THR A 4 -17.99 -26.68 8.23
CA THR A 4 -17.36 -26.19 7.01
C THR A 4 -16.22 -25.30 7.47
N PRO A 5 -14.94 -25.63 7.15
CA PRO A 5 -13.84 -24.76 7.53
C PRO A 5 -14.10 -23.36 6.98
N ALA A 6 -13.84 -22.34 7.79
CA ALA A 6 -13.90 -20.97 7.32
C ALA A 6 -13.07 -20.85 6.04
N PRO A 7 -13.55 -20.14 5.00
CA PRO A 7 -12.75 -19.91 3.81
C PRO A 7 -11.40 -19.33 4.25
N PRO A 8 -10.28 -19.73 3.62
CA PRO A 8 -8.98 -19.16 3.94
C PRO A 8 -9.11 -17.64 3.89
N LEU A 9 -8.65 -16.98 4.96
CA LEU A 9 -8.64 -15.52 5.01
C LEU A 9 -7.89 -15.03 3.77
N PRO A 10 -8.36 -13.97 3.08
CA PRO A 10 -7.60 -13.43 1.97
C PRO A 10 -6.18 -13.08 2.44
N ILE A 11 -5.20 -13.62 1.72
CA ILE A 11 -3.74 -13.69 1.95
C ILE A 11 -3.14 -12.42 2.60
N CYS A 12 -3.71 -11.23 2.36
CA CYS A 12 -3.20 -9.96 2.89
C CYS A 12 -3.95 -9.38 4.11
N GLU A 13 -4.70 -10.18 4.90
CA GLU A 13 -5.48 -9.66 6.05
C GLU A 13 -4.67 -9.39 7.33
N THR A 14 -3.52 -10.03 7.51
CA THR A 14 -2.62 -9.76 8.66
C THR A 14 -1.17 -9.76 8.22
N LEU A 15 -0.53 -8.59 8.17
CA LEU A 15 0.93 -8.48 8.08
C LEU A 15 1.57 -8.84 9.41
N ASN A 16 1.71 -10.12 9.71
CA ASN A 16 2.44 -10.53 10.92
C ASN A 16 3.97 -10.47 10.70
N ASN A 17 4.41 -10.41 9.43
CA ASN A 17 5.80 -10.26 9.04
C ASN A 17 5.86 -9.36 7.79
N TYR A 18 6.43 -8.15 7.91
CA TYR A 18 6.47 -7.19 6.82
C TYR A 18 7.80 -6.45 6.74
N VAL A 19 8.07 -5.91 5.55
CA VAL A 19 9.23 -5.07 5.27
C VAL A 19 8.72 -3.73 4.75
N PRO A 20 8.99 -2.61 5.43
CA PRO A 20 8.79 -1.28 4.85
C PRO A 20 9.69 -1.09 3.63
N VAL A 21 9.15 -0.57 2.52
CA VAL A 21 9.85 -0.54 1.22
C VAL A 21 10.18 0.87 0.72
N ALA A 22 9.78 1.90 1.47
CA ALA A 22 9.84 3.30 1.04
C ALA A 22 10.11 4.31 2.17
N GLU A 23 10.79 3.88 3.24
CA GLU A 23 10.93 4.66 4.49
C GLU A 23 11.48 6.10 4.30
N PHE A 24 12.24 6.35 3.23
CA PHE A 24 12.90 7.63 2.96
C PHE A 24 12.46 8.33 1.66
N VAL A 25 11.28 8.02 1.11
CA VAL A 25 10.82 8.65 -0.14
C VAL A 25 10.70 10.17 0.02
N GLU A 26 11.21 10.92 -0.98
CA GLU A 26 11.06 12.35 -1.13
C GLU A 26 10.34 12.67 -2.45
N LEU A 27 9.22 13.41 -2.37
CA LEU A 27 8.53 13.93 -3.55
C LEU A 27 8.93 15.40 -3.71
N ARG A 28 9.38 15.78 -4.91
CA ARG A 28 9.91 17.13 -5.19
C ARG A 28 9.02 17.96 -6.10
N ASP A 29 7.77 17.55 -6.27
CA ASP A 29 6.81 18.37 -6.99
C ASP A 29 6.62 19.69 -6.24
N ASN A 30 7.06 20.78 -6.88
CA ASN A 30 6.99 22.14 -6.35
C ASN A 30 5.95 22.98 -7.10
N TYR A 31 5.28 22.41 -8.10
CA TYR A 31 4.40 23.14 -9.02
C TYR A 31 2.92 22.82 -8.77
N SER A 32 2.60 21.65 -8.24
CA SER A 32 1.23 21.26 -7.91
C SER A 32 0.85 21.71 -6.48
N PRO A 33 -0.24 22.47 -6.29
CA PRO A 33 -0.70 22.88 -4.95
C PRO A 33 -1.31 21.73 -4.15
N ASP A 34 -1.86 20.72 -4.84
CA ASP A 34 -2.38 19.47 -4.30
C ASP A 34 -2.21 18.34 -5.33
N PHE A 35 -2.67 17.13 -5.00
CA PHE A 35 -2.63 15.94 -5.85
C PHE A 35 -4.04 15.49 -6.27
N ASN A 36 -4.98 16.41 -6.49
CA ASN A 36 -6.35 16.07 -6.84
C ASN A 36 -6.43 15.28 -8.16
N GLY A 37 -6.99 14.07 -8.12
CA GLY A 37 -7.01 13.19 -9.29
C GLY A 37 -5.68 12.48 -9.55
N GLY A 38 -4.64 12.82 -8.80
CA GLY A 38 -3.37 12.13 -8.74
C GLY A 38 -3.46 10.73 -8.14
N LYS A 39 -2.40 9.95 -8.33
CA LYS A 39 -2.31 8.57 -7.86
C LYS A 39 -0.94 8.24 -7.35
N LEU A 40 -0.88 7.32 -6.37
CA LEU A 40 0.31 6.52 -6.08
C LEU A 40 0.00 5.08 -6.50
N THR A 41 0.76 4.56 -7.47
CA THR A 41 0.71 3.15 -7.88
C THR A 41 1.97 2.46 -7.39
N VAL A 42 1.80 1.34 -6.69
CA VAL A 42 2.90 0.48 -6.25
C VAL A 42 2.68 -0.91 -6.83
N LYS A 43 3.68 -1.44 -7.54
CA LYS A 43 3.56 -2.73 -8.24
C LYS A 43 4.80 -3.60 -8.09
N LEU A 44 4.60 -4.90 -8.14
CA LEU A 44 5.68 -5.89 -8.26
C LEU A 44 6.04 -6.05 -9.74
N THR A 45 7.26 -5.66 -10.13
CA THR A 45 7.73 -5.75 -11.52
C THR A 45 8.56 -6.99 -11.81
N ALA A 46 9.00 -7.72 -10.77
CA ALA A 46 9.73 -8.96 -10.90
C ALA A 46 9.31 -9.97 -9.83
N ASN A 47 9.19 -11.24 -10.25
CA ASN A 47 8.99 -12.42 -9.40
C ASN A 47 7.78 -12.38 -8.44
N GLY A 48 6.78 -11.54 -8.70
CA GLY A 48 5.53 -11.51 -7.93
C GLY A 48 4.73 -12.81 -8.05
N THR A 49 4.00 -13.14 -6.98
CA THR A 49 3.26 -14.38 -6.78
C THR A 49 1.90 -14.08 -6.14
N PRO A 50 0.94 -15.01 -6.18
CA PRO A 50 -0.35 -14.84 -5.48
C PRO A 50 -0.23 -14.69 -3.95
N ASN A 51 0.90 -15.09 -3.35
CA ASN A 51 1.14 -15.03 -1.91
C ASN A 51 1.76 -13.69 -1.45
N ASP A 52 2.11 -12.82 -2.39
CA ASP A 52 2.69 -11.51 -2.08
C ASP A 52 1.62 -10.49 -1.68
N CYS A 53 2.00 -9.53 -0.85
CA CYS A 53 1.12 -8.44 -0.44
C CYS A 53 1.86 -7.10 -0.43
N LEU A 54 1.17 -6.08 -0.93
CA LEU A 54 1.52 -4.67 -0.78
C LEU A 54 0.43 -3.99 0.05
N GLY A 55 0.82 -3.23 1.07
CA GLY A 55 -0.14 -2.58 1.97
C GLY A 55 0.36 -1.28 2.56
N ILE A 56 -0.54 -0.52 3.18
CA ILE A 56 -0.25 0.75 3.85
C ILE A 56 -0.41 0.56 5.36
N LEU A 57 0.65 0.84 6.13
CA LEU A 57 0.70 0.69 7.58
C LEU A 57 -0.05 1.81 8.31
N ASN A 58 -0.87 1.47 9.32
CA ASN A 58 -1.51 2.44 10.22
C ASN A 58 -0.51 3.09 11.20
N GLN A 59 -0.78 4.32 11.63
CA GLN A 59 0.01 5.09 12.60
C GLN A 59 -0.40 4.91 14.09
N GLY A 60 -1.49 4.21 14.41
CA GLY A 60 -1.99 4.05 15.79
C GLY A 60 -1.18 3.10 16.70
N LYS A 61 -1.61 2.93 17.96
CA LYS A 61 -0.99 2.06 19.00
C LYS A 61 -0.78 0.59 18.60
N ASN A 62 -1.40 0.15 17.49
CA ASN A 62 -1.07 -1.07 16.78
C ASN A 62 -0.13 -0.74 15.60
N LEU A 63 1.09 -0.28 15.92
CA LEU A 63 2.14 -0.08 14.91
C LEU A 63 2.25 -1.37 14.09
N GLY A 64 2.11 -1.27 12.76
CA GLY A 64 2.27 -2.42 11.86
C GLY A 64 0.99 -3.09 11.35
N LYS A 65 -0.23 -2.65 11.72
CA LYS A 65 -1.46 -3.19 11.10
C LYS A 65 -1.76 -2.51 9.75
N ILE A 66 -1.91 -3.30 8.68
CA ILE A 66 -2.59 -2.87 7.45
C ILE A 66 -4.05 -2.55 7.79
N ILE A 67 -4.54 -1.40 7.33
CA ILE A 67 -5.98 -1.19 7.13
C ILE A 67 -6.26 -1.50 5.66
N LYS A 68 -7.37 -2.18 5.32
CA LYS A 68 -7.85 -2.40 3.94
C LYS A 68 -9.00 -1.45 3.59
N GLY A 69 -9.09 -1.05 2.31
CA GLY A 69 -10.27 -0.44 1.69
C GLY A 69 -10.80 0.83 2.37
N SER A 70 -9.94 1.60 3.02
CA SER A 70 -10.34 2.74 3.83
C SER A 70 -9.83 4.05 3.26
N ASN A 71 -10.56 5.12 3.55
CA ASN A 71 -10.07 6.48 3.37
C ASN A 71 -8.76 6.66 4.15
N PHE A 72 -7.73 7.17 3.47
CA PHE A 72 -6.48 7.54 4.12
C PHE A 72 -6.61 8.96 4.68
N THR A 73 -6.19 9.14 5.93
CA THR A 73 -6.21 10.44 6.59
C THR A 73 -4.81 10.96 6.88
N TYR A 74 -4.61 12.26 6.68
CA TYR A 74 -3.42 13.00 7.06
C TYR A 74 -3.85 14.26 7.82
N GLU A 75 -3.31 14.46 9.02
CA GLU A 75 -3.65 15.59 9.91
C GLU A 75 -5.17 15.76 10.15
N GLY A 76 -5.90 14.64 10.19
CA GLY A 76 -7.36 14.62 10.40
C GLY A 76 -8.20 14.84 9.14
N ASN A 77 -7.59 15.08 7.98
CA ASN A 77 -8.27 15.19 6.69
C ASN A 77 -8.21 13.89 5.91
N VAL A 78 -9.32 13.46 5.30
CA VAL A 78 -9.29 12.40 4.28
C VAL A 78 -8.63 12.95 3.02
N ILE A 79 -7.50 12.35 2.62
CA ILE A 79 -6.71 12.79 1.45
C ILE A 79 -6.80 11.82 0.27
N GLY A 80 -7.42 10.65 0.45
CA GLY A 80 -7.54 9.66 -0.61
C GLY A 80 -8.16 8.35 -0.16
N SER A 81 -8.16 7.39 -1.05
CA SER A 81 -8.56 5.99 -0.83
C SER A 81 -7.59 5.06 -1.53
N PHE A 82 -7.58 3.77 -1.19
CA PHE A 82 -6.73 2.79 -1.87
C PHE A 82 -7.42 1.45 -2.10
N GLN A 83 -6.91 0.70 -3.08
CA GLN A 83 -7.38 -0.62 -3.48
C GLN A 83 -6.22 -1.49 -3.96
N GLY A 84 -6.49 -2.80 -4.13
CA GLY A 84 -5.51 -3.77 -4.64
C GLY A 84 -4.41 -4.11 -3.63
N GLY A 85 -3.23 -4.49 -4.14
CA GLY A 85 -2.08 -4.91 -3.34
C GLY A 85 -2.12 -6.38 -2.89
N ASN A 86 -3.01 -7.20 -3.45
CA ASN A 86 -3.10 -8.63 -3.16
C ASN A 86 -2.50 -9.44 -4.31
N GLY A 87 -1.58 -10.35 -3.98
CA GLY A 87 -0.84 -11.13 -4.96
C GLY A 87 -0.08 -10.24 -5.93
N THR A 88 -0.43 -10.34 -7.21
CA THR A 88 0.15 -9.54 -8.30
C THR A 88 -0.66 -8.30 -8.66
N GLU A 89 -1.73 -7.98 -7.92
CA GLU A 89 -2.50 -6.76 -8.14
C GLU A 89 -1.76 -5.54 -7.57
N ASP A 90 -1.68 -4.47 -8.37
CA ASP A 90 -1.10 -3.20 -7.94
C ASP A 90 -1.83 -2.63 -6.73
N LEU A 91 -1.07 -2.08 -5.78
CA LEU A 91 -1.61 -1.20 -4.75
C LEU A 91 -1.78 0.19 -5.36
N VAL A 92 -3.02 0.64 -5.50
CA VAL A 92 -3.36 1.94 -6.09
C VAL A 92 -4.02 2.82 -5.05
N VAL A 93 -3.40 3.97 -4.76
CA VAL A 93 -3.95 5.05 -3.95
C VAL A 93 -4.43 6.15 -4.88
N SER A 94 -5.70 6.55 -4.75
CA SER A 94 -6.27 7.71 -5.44
C SER A 94 -6.33 8.89 -4.49
N PHE A 95 -5.79 10.03 -4.90
CA PHE A 95 -5.73 11.25 -4.10
C PHE A 95 -6.85 12.24 -4.47
N ASN A 96 -7.24 13.06 -3.49
CA ASN A 96 -8.23 14.12 -3.65
C ASN A 96 -7.59 15.50 -3.41
N GLN A 97 -8.38 16.58 -3.53
CA GLN A 97 -7.92 17.96 -3.37
C GLN A 97 -7.35 18.35 -2.01
N LYS A 98 -7.39 17.45 -1.01
CA LYS A 98 -6.76 17.65 0.30
C LYS A 98 -5.39 16.98 0.41
N ALA A 99 -4.97 16.23 -0.62
CA ALA A 99 -3.67 15.60 -0.65
C ALA A 99 -2.58 16.64 -0.92
N THR A 100 -1.90 17.08 0.14
CA THR A 100 -0.66 17.85 0.01
C THR A 100 0.50 16.91 -0.34
N ARG A 101 1.60 17.48 -0.83
CA ARG A 101 2.86 16.75 -1.04
C ARG A 101 3.30 15.98 0.20
N GLU A 102 3.25 16.61 1.36
CA GLU A 102 3.62 15.99 2.64
C GLU A 102 2.69 14.82 2.98
N GLY A 103 1.40 14.95 2.68
CA GLY A 103 0.42 13.87 2.82
C GLY A 103 0.72 12.68 1.90
N VAL A 104 1.02 12.93 0.62
CA VAL A 104 1.41 11.89 -0.34
C VAL A 104 2.71 11.20 0.08
N GLN A 105 3.72 11.96 0.52
CA GLN A 105 4.96 11.40 1.06
C GLN A 105 4.71 10.54 2.30
N ALA A 106 3.82 10.99 3.20
CA ALA A 106 3.46 10.23 4.39
C ALA A 106 2.78 8.89 4.04
N VAL A 107 1.97 8.86 2.98
CA VAL A 107 1.37 7.63 2.45
C VAL A 107 2.45 6.71 1.88
N ALA A 108 3.29 7.23 0.98
CA ALA A 108 4.33 6.45 0.31
C ALA A 108 5.29 5.78 1.31
N ARG A 109 5.72 6.52 2.35
CA ARG A 109 6.60 6.00 3.41
C ARG A 109 5.97 4.91 4.27
N ARG A 110 4.65 4.75 4.22
CA ARG A 110 3.91 3.72 4.95
C ARG A 110 3.62 2.48 4.13
N VAL A 111 4.08 2.43 2.87
CA VAL A 111 3.96 1.22 2.06
C VAL A 111 4.91 0.14 2.57
N ALA A 112 4.37 -1.06 2.74
CA ALA A 112 5.09 -2.25 3.18
C ALA A 112 4.76 -3.44 2.28
N TYR A 113 5.73 -4.33 2.16
CA TYR A 113 5.61 -5.63 1.53
C TYR A 113 5.48 -6.73 2.58
N SER A 114 4.72 -7.78 2.28
CA SER A 114 4.82 -9.05 2.98
C SER A 114 4.66 -10.23 2.05
N LEU A 115 5.02 -11.40 2.57
CA LEU A 115 4.78 -12.69 1.96
C LEU A 115 4.02 -13.56 2.96
N ASP A 116 2.87 -14.07 2.56
CA ASP A 116 2.12 -15.06 3.33
C ASP A 116 2.38 -16.45 2.74
N ASP A 117 3.60 -16.95 2.94
CA ASP A 117 4.02 -18.26 2.48
C ASP A 117 4.80 -18.97 3.59
N SER A 118 4.06 -19.70 4.43
CA SER A 118 4.64 -20.44 5.56
C SER A 118 5.22 -21.80 5.16
N GLU A 119 4.96 -22.29 3.94
CA GLU A 119 5.31 -23.66 3.53
C GLU A 119 6.29 -23.75 2.35
N ASN A 120 6.37 -22.74 1.45
CA ASN A 120 7.32 -22.77 0.33
C ASN A 120 7.71 -21.36 -0.19
N PRO A 121 8.48 -20.57 0.56
CA PRO A 121 8.83 -19.21 0.15
C PRO A 121 9.54 -19.19 -1.20
N SER A 122 9.05 -18.37 -2.13
CA SER A 122 9.74 -18.11 -3.40
C SER A 122 11.06 -17.37 -3.14
N TYR A 123 12.18 -17.95 -3.61
CA TYR A 123 13.53 -17.40 -3.44
C TYR A 123 13.90 -16.28 -4.44
N GLY A 124 12.99 -15.88 -5.34
CA GLY A 124 13.25 -14.83 -6.33
C GLY A 124 13.13 -13.42 -5.73
N ASP A 125 14.10 -12.55 -6.02
CA ASP A 125 14.06 -11.15 -5.57
C ASP A 125 12.79 -10.44 -6.08
N ARG A 126 12.08 -9.77 -5.18
CA ARG A 126 10.94 -8.92 -5.53
C ARG A 126 11.45 -7.52 -5.89
N THR A 127 11.07 -7.04 -7.07
CA THR A 127 11.28 -5.64 -7.46
C THR A 127 9.97 -4.90 -7.30
N ILE A 128 9.97 -3.82 -6.51
CA ILE A 128 8.80 -2.97 -6.29
C ILE A 128 9.05 -1.62 -6.95
N GLU A 129 8.12 -1.20 -7.80
CA GLU A 129 8.13 0.11 -8.43
C GLU A 129 7.06 1.01 -7.79
N PHE A 130 7.43 2.26 -7.55
CA PHE A 130 6.54 3.33 -7.12
C PHE A 130 6.38 4.33 -8.27
N GLN A 131 5.14 4.65 -8.61
CA GLN A 131 4.80 5.69 -9.58
C GLN A 131 3.82 6.67 -8.95
N VAL A 132 4.09 7.97 -9.06
CA VAL A 132 3.20 9.03 -8.58
C VAL A 132 2.80 9.93 -9.76
N THR A 133 1.52 10.28 -9.82
CA THR A 133 0.98 11.31 -10.72
C THR A 133 0.31 12.41 -9.89
N ASP A 134 0.47 13.67 -10.28
CA ASP A 134 -0.17 14.82 -9.62
C ASP A 134 -1.67 14.95 -9.94
N GLY A 135 -2.06 14.58 -11.17
CA GLY A 135 -3.42 14.75 -11.67
C GLY A 135 -3.59 15.96 -12.60
N ASP A 136 -2.55 16.80 -12.74
CA ASP A 136 -2.61 18.10 -13.41
C ASP A 136 -1.85 18.16 -14.76
N GLY A 137 -1.09 17.10 -15.12
CA GLY A 137 -0.65 16.83 -16.51
C GLY A 137 0.79 17.19 -16.84
#